data_AF-A0A1V5LXS1-F1
#
_entry.id   AF-A0A1V5LXS1-F1
#
_cell.length_a   1.000
_cell.length_b   1.000
_cell.length_c   1.000
_cell.angle_alpha   90.00
_cell.angle_beta   90.00
_cell.angle_gamma   90.00
#
_symmetry.space_group_name_H-M   'P 1'
#
loop_
_entity.id
_entity.type
_entity.pdbx_description
1 polymer ?
#
loop_
_entity_poly.entity_id
_entity_poly.type
_entity_poly.pdbx_seq_one_letter_code
_entity_poly.pdbx_strand_id
1 'polypeptide(L)'
;MGLRRQVELAWSKITGKPSVFPPETHGHARADITDFPANMPPTAHAASHTSAGADKIVPADIGAAQTSHAHTKGNITDFAHTHAAGDLPSATTSAPGVVQLSSSTSSTSTVLAATASAVKAAYDKGNHGHPYAADTHSHNSITWVQPGDTVLLSSTGPKIVTTEEFTTVKKFQILRPGRYRVTGTLKASSAAYASQVRLYAPLGLSGRGAVSSTFSTQSTTPVAFTLNMTKDVLPLAIIEVQICHENNLAATIESVYLKYADASDFAPVVVI
;
A
#
# COMPACT_ATOMS: atom_id res chain seq x y z
N MET A 1 73.82 -127.71 73.11
CA MET A 1 73.74 -126.60 74.08
C MET A 1 74.58 -125.45 73.54
N GLY A 2 74.15 -124.22 73.29
CA GLY A 2 72.85 -123.56 73.33
C GLY A 2 72.94 -122.31 72.44
N LEU A 3 71.85 -121.95 71.76
CA LEU A 3 71.74 -120.81 70.86
C LEU A 3 71.87 -119.49 71.63
N ARG A 4 72.77 -118.60 71.20
CA ARG A 4 72.91 -117.22 71.72
C ARG A 4 72.04 -116.27 70.89
N ARG A 5 70.91 -115.92 71.49
CA ARG A 5 69.85 -115.01 71.00
C ARG A 5 70.43 -113.62 70.66
N GLN A 6 70.25 -113.14 69.42
CA GLN A 6 70.43 -111.71 69.10
C GLN A 6 69.41 -110.91 69.94
N VAL A 7 69.92 -109.96 70.72
CA VAL A 7 69.08 -109.02 71.46
C VAL A 7 68.59 -107.96 70.47
N GLU A 8 67.33 -108.07 70.05
CA GLU A 8 66.64 -107.01 69.31
C GLU A 8 66.44 -105.82 70.25
N LEU A 9 67.23 -104.75 70.08
CA LEU A 9 67.03 -103.50 70.81
C LEU A 9 65.80 -102.77 70.24
N ALA A 10 64.64 -103.02 70.85
CA ALA A 10 63.41 -102.32 70.50
C ALA A 10 63.56 -100.80 70.67
N TRP A 11 62.97 -100.00 69.76
CA TRP A 11 63.01 -98.53 69.74
C TRP A 11 62.56 -97.86 71.06
N SER A 12 61.84 -98.58 71.91
CA SER A 12 61.45 -98.16 73.25
C SER A 12 62.60 -98.13 74.26
N LYS A 13 63.70 -98.85 74.00
CA LYS A 13 64.89 -98.93 74.85
C LYS A 13 65.97 -97.88 74.51
N ILE A 14 65.77 -97.05 73.48
CA ILE A 14 66.68 -95.96 73.11
C ILE A 14 66.30 -94.69 73.90
N THR A 15 67.15 -94.32 74.85
CA THR A 15 67.06 -93.06 75.61
C THR A 15 67.71 -91.89 74.84
N GLY A 16 67.12 -90.69 74.92
CA GLY A 16 67.65 -89.47 74.25
C GLY A 16 67.06 -89.16 72.88
N LYS A 17 65.98 -89.84 72.45
CA LYS A 17 65.34 -89.58 71.15
C LYS A 17 64.50 -88.29 71.17
N PRO A 18 64.59 -87.42 70.14
CA PRO A 18 63.72 -86.25 70.02
C PRO A 18 62.25 -86.68 69.93
N SER A 19 61.39 -86.12 70.79
CA SER A 19 59.97 -86.47 70.87
C SER A 19 59.06 -85.58 70.02
N VAL A 20 59.61 -84.54 69.38
CA VAL A 20 58.90 -83.62 68.49
C VAL A 20 59.89 -83.17 67.41
N PHE A 21 59.43 -83.11 66.15
CA PHE A 21 60.15 -82.45 65.05
C PHE A 21 59.36 -81.20 64.66
N PRO A 22 59.60 -80.03 65.28
CA PRO A 22 58.90 -78.82 64.91
C PRO A 22 59.41 -78.35 63.54
N PRO A 23 58.57 -78.15 62.51
CA PRO A 23 59.00 -77.49 61.30
C PRO A 23 59.32 -76.02 61.63
N GLU A 24 60.52 -75.56 61.28
CA GLU A 24 60.85 -74.14 61.36
C GLU A 24 60.55 -73.44 60.03
N THR A 25 60.00 -72.23 60.11
CA THR A 25 59.89 -71.33 58.97
C THR A 25 61.28 -71.02 58.44
N HIS A 26 61.51 -71.33 57.16
CA HIS A 26 62.65 -70.81 56.43
C HIS A 26 62.16 -70.01 55.21
N GLY A 27 63.01 -69.11 54.75
CA GLY A 27 62.80 -68.33 53.54
C GLY A 27 64.02 -68.43 52.64
N HIS A 28 63.84 -68.04 51.39
CA HIS A 28 64.88 -67.96 50.38
C HIS A 28 64.97 -66.51 49.88
N ALA A 29 66.19 -66.00 49.70
CA ALA A 29 66.40 -64.79 48.93
C ALA A 29 66.16 -65.09 47.45
N ARG A 30 65.86 -64.06 46.64
CA ARG A 30 65.73 -64.20 45.18
C ARG A 30 66.96 -64.87 44.54
N ALA A 31 68.15 -64.63 45.12
CA ALA A 31 69.39 -65.22 44.64
C ALA A 31 69.45 -66.76 44.79
N ASP A 32 68.67 -67.34 45.70
CA ASP A 32 68.65 -68.78 45.96
C ASP A 32 67.79 -69.55 44.93
N ILE A 33 67.06 -68.83 44.06
CA ILE A 33 66.20 -69.39 43.01
C ILE A 33 66.97 -69.36 41.70
N THR A 34 67.58 -70.50 41.33
CA THR A 34 68.48 -70.62 40.18
C THR A 34 67.77 -70.70 38.83
N ASP A 35 66.44 -70.83 38.81
CA ASP A 35 65.59 -70.97 37.64
C ASP A 35 64.64 -69.77 37.42
N PHE A 36 64.91 -68.62 38.04
CA PHE A 36 64.10 -67.42 37.85
C PHE A 36 64.12 -66.98 36.36
N PRO A 37 62.96 -66.86 35.68
CA PRO A 37 62.93 -66.58 34.26
C PRO A 37 63.47 -65.17 33.98
N ALA A 38 64.52 -65.08 33.15
CA ALA A 38 65.19 -63.83 32.80
C ALA A 38 64.29 -62.84 32.02
N ASN A 39 63.19 -63.32 31.45
CA ASN A 39 62.37 -62.58 30.49
C ASN A 39 60.91 -62.40 30.95
N MET A 40 60.70 -61.94 32.18
CA MET A 40 59.50 -61.17 32.52
C MET A 40 59.88 -59.75 32.96
N PRO A 41 60.42 -58.91 32.07
CA PRO A 41 60.52 -57.49 32.38
C PRO A 41 59.09 -56.93 32.49
N PRO A 42 58.65 -56.41 33.65
CA PRO A 42 57.42 -55.65 33.70
C PRO A 42 57.62 -54.41 32.83
N THR A 43 56.93 -54.33 31.70
CA THR A 43 56.85 -53.07 30.95
C THR A 43 56.06 -52.10 31.80
N ALA A 44 56.65 -50.95 32.11
CA ALA A 44 55.89 -49.85 32.69
C ALA A 44 54.74 -49.50 31.73
N HIS A 45 53.50 -49.72 32.16
CA HIS A 45 52.38 -49.06 31.54
C HIS A 45 52.51 -47.56 31.86
N ALA A 46 51.98 -46.69 30.99
CA ALA A 46 52.04 -45.26 31.21
C ALA A 46 51.56 -44.96 32.64
N ALA A 47 52.35 -44.20 33.39
CA ALA A 47 52.04 -43.75 34.75
C ALA A 47 50.91 -42.70 34.78
N SER A 48 50.03 -42.70 33.77
CA SER A 48 48.95 -41.74 33.60
C SER A 48 47.80 -41.99 34.55
N HIS A 49 47.74 -43.17 35.20
CA HIS A 49 46.66 -43.51 36.09
C HIS A 49 47.07 -43.58 37.56
N THR A 50 46.36 -42.81 38.39
CA THR A 50 46.35 -42.98 39.84
C THR A 50 45.68 -44.31 40.22
N SER A 51 46.14 -44.93 41.31
CA SER A 51 45.61 -46.22 41.80
C SER A 51 44.09 -46.14 41.98
N ALA A 52 43.36 -47.14 41.49
CA ALA A 52 41.89 -47.24 41.47
C ALA A 52 41.14 -46.35 40.46
N GLY A 53 41.80 -45.78 39.44
CA GLY A 53 41.13 -45.09 38.33
C GLY A 53 40.55 -43.73 38.70
N ALA A 54 41.17 -43.05 39.67
CA ALA A 54 40.71 -41.78 40.22
C ALA A 54 41.19 -40.55 39.44
N ASP A 55 41.58 -40.70 38.18
CA ASP A 55 42.04 -39.55 37.39
C ASP A 55 40.85 -38.68 37.05
N LYS A 56 40.88 -37.46 37.57
CA LYS A 56 39.87 -36.47 37.27
C LYS A 56 40.03 -36.07 35.81
N ILE A 57 39.12 -36.53 34.94
CA ILE A 57 38.97 -36.00 33.58
C ILE A 57 38.78 -34.49 33.71
N VAL A 58 39.75 -33.71 33.23
CA VAL A 58 39.64 -32.25 33.21
C VAL A 58 38.89 -31.82 31.95
N PRO A 59 38.23 -30.65 31.93
CA PRO A 59 37.54 -30.16 30.73
C PRO A 59 38.39 -30.23 29.45
N ALA A 60 39.70 -30.00 29.55
CA ALA A 60 40.62 -30.11 28.42
C ALA A 60 40.67 -31.51 27.78
N ASP A 61 40.51 -32.58 28.56
CA ASP A 61 40.60 -33.97 28.08
C ASP A 61 39.42 -34.34 27.15
N ILE A 62 38.31 -33.61 27.24
CA ILE A 62 37.11 -33.80 26.41
C ILE A 62 36.90 -32.65 25.41
N GLY A 63 37.89 -31.77 25.26
CA GLY A 63 37.79 -30.58 24.41
C GLY A 63 36.81 -29.52 24.95
N ALA A 64 36.41 -29.60 26.21
CA ALA A 64 35.60 -28.58 26.88
C ALA A 64 36.49 -27.44 27.40
N ALA A 65 36.00 -26.21 27.24
CA ALA A 65 36.70 -25.04 27.76
C ALA A 65 36.71 -25.01 29.30
N GLN A 66 37.72 -24.36 29.89
CA GLN A 66 37.83 -24.20 31.34
C GLN A 66 36.65 -23.40 31.93
N THR A 67 36.41 -23.56 33.24
CA THR A 67 35.30 -22.93 34.00
C THR A 67 35.17 -21.42 33.79
N SER A 68 36.26 -20.73 33.44
CA SER A 68 36.24 -19.35 32.97
C SER A 68 36.98 -19.25 31.64
N HIS A 69 36.25 -18.92 30.58
CA HIS A 69 36.79 -18.58 29.27
C HIS A 69 36.03 -17.40 28.69
N ALA A 70 36.64 -16.69 27.74
CA ALA A 70 36.05 -15.53 27.09
C ALA A 70 35.59 -15.88 25.68
N HIS A 71 34.45 -15.33 25.31
CA HIS A 71 33.99 -15.28 23.93
C HIS A 71 34.24 -13.88 23.38
N THR A 72 34.79 -13.79 22.17
CA THR A 72 34.80 -12.51 21.44
C THR A 72 33.40 -12.24 20.88
N LYS A 73 33.10 -10.99 20.52
CA LYS A 73 31.81 -10.63 19.88
C LYS A 73 31.51 -11.48 18.64
N GLY A 74 32.54 -11.93 17.92
CA GLY A 74 32.38 -12.81 16.76
C GLY A 74 32.00 -14.26 17.10
N ASN A 75 32.14 -14.69 18.36
CA ASN A 75 31.75 -16.02 18.82
C ASN A 75 30.29 -16.11 19.26
N ILE A 76 29.55 -14.99 19.29
CA ILE A 76 28.16 -14.92 19.74
C ILE A 76 27.29 -14.55 18.53
N THR A 77 26.48 -15.50 18.04
CA THR A 77 25.70 -15.37 16.80
C THR A 77 24.34 -14.70 16.99
N ASP A 78 23.90 -14.51 18.24
CA ASP A 78 22.59 -13.97 18.62
C ASP A 78 22.71 -12.64 19.39
N PHE A 79 23.83 -11.92 19.23
CA PHE A 79 23.98 -10.61 19.85
C PHE A 79 22.93 -9.65 19.27
N ALA A 80 21.90 -9.34 20.06
CA ALA A 80 20.93 -8.33 19.72
C ALA A 80 21.68 -7.02 19.43
N HIS A 81 21.55 -6.52 18.22
CA HIS A 81 22.07 -5.22 17.83
C HIS A 81 20.98 -4.40 17.17
N THR A 82 21.06 -3.10 17.40
CA THR A 82 20.14 -2.11 16.85
C THR A 82 20.92 -1.21 15.91
N HIS A 83 20.33 -0.89 14.76
CA HIS A 83 20.87 0.14 13.87
C HIS A 83 20.27 1.49 14.25
N ALA A 84 21.11 2.50 14.41
CA ALA A 84 20.64 3.87 14.49
C ALA A 84 20.20 4.33 13.09
N ALA A 85 19.28 5.31 13.02
CA ALA A 85 18.83 5.83 11.72
C ALA A 85 19.98 6.40 10.86
N GLY A 86 21.06 6.86 11.49
CA GLY A 86 22.27 7.34 10.80
C GLY A 86 23.12 6.23 10.17
N ASP A 87 22.92 4.98 10.54
CA ASP A 87 23.62 3.83 9.94
C ASP A 87 23.01 3.44 8.58
N LEU A 88 21.85 4.01 8.23
CA LEU A 88 21.10 3.71 7.02
C LEU A 88 21.30 4.82 5.98
N PRO A 89 21.48 4.48 4.69
CA PRO A 89 21.62 5.47 3.64
C PRO A 89 20.33 6.28 3.47
N SER A 90 20.45 7.59 3.27
CA SER A 90 19.32 8.47 2.94
C SER A 90 18.72 8.11 1.57
N ALA A 91 17.39 8.19 1.45
CA ALA A 91 16.75 7.97 0.15
C ALA A 91 17.06 9.10 -0.84
N THR A 92 17.07 8.76 -2.12
CA THR A 92 17.16 9.71 -3.24
C THR A 92 16.17 9.31 -4.34
N THR A 93 16.03 10.13 -5.37
CA THR A 93 15.20 9.78 -6.54
C THR A 93 15.81 8.67 -7.41
N SER A 94 17.11 8.37 -7.22
CA SER A 94 17.84 7.37 -8.01
C SER A 94 18.21 6.11 -7.22
N ALA A 95 18.15 6.16 -5.89
CA ALA A 95 18.52 5.06 -5.01
C ALA A 95 17.61 5.02 -3.76
N PRO A 96 17.14 3.82 -3.35
CA PRO A 96 16.32 3.65 -2.16
C PRO A 96 17.11 3.95 -0.88
N GLY A 97 16.40 4.37 0.18
CA GLY A 97 16.98 4.65 1.49
C GLY A 97 15.92 5.08 2.50
N VAL A 98 16.35 5.60 3.65
CA VAL A 98 15.43 6.10 4.70
C VAL A 98 15.15 7.60 4.56
N VAL A 99 13.95 8.01 4.95
CA VAL A 99 13.50 9.42 4.99
C VAL A 99 12.73 9.68 6.27
N GLN A 100 12.79 10.91 6.76
CA GLN A 100 11.93 11.37 7.85
C GLN A 100 10.59 11.85 7.28
N LEU A 101 9.50 11.63 8.01
CA LEU A 101 8.16 12.00 7.58
C LEU A 101 7.78 13.38 8.10
N SER A 102 7.08 14.16 7.29
CA SER A 102 6.54 15.47 7.64
C SER A 102 5.03 15.53 7.43
N SER A 103 4.34 16.13 8.40
CA SER A 103 2.90 16.40 8.35
C SER A 103 2.57 17.82 7.87
N SER A 104 3.56 18.64 7.53
CA SER A 104 3.35 20.00 7.04
C SER A 104 2.85 20.01 5.59
N THR A 105 1.78 20.77 5.32
CA THR A 105 1.27 21.00 3.96
C THR A 105 1.95 22.14 3.21
N SER A 106 2.93 22.81 3.84
CA SER A 106 3.63 23.98 3.29
C SER A 106 5.15 23.85 3.41
N SER A 107 5.65 22.63 3.57
CA SER A 107 7.09 22.38 3.63
C SER A 107 7.71 22.51 2.25
N THR A 108 8.88 23.15 2.18
CA THR A 108 9.74 23.21 0.98
C THR A 108 10.91 22.22 1.04
N SER A 109 10.91 21.33 2.04
CA SER A 109 12.00 20.37 2.24
C SER A 109 12.09 19.38 1.08
N THR A 110 13.31 19.13 0.61
CA THR A 110 13.64 18.13 -0.40
C THR A 110 14.10 16.80 0.20
N VAL A 111 14.20 16.70 1.53
CA VAL A 111 14.72 15.53 2.26
C VAL A 111 13.69 14.83 3.14
N LEU A 112 12.53 15.47 3.37
CA LEU A 112 11.42 14.93 4.15
C LEU A 112 10.33 14.41 3.20
N ALA A 113 9.78 13.23 3.49
CA ALA A 113 8.62 12.72 2.75
C ALA A 113 7.30 13.19 3.40
N ALA A 114 6.29 13.47 2.57
CA ALA A 114 4.98 13.86 3.06
C ALA A 114 4.21 12.66 3.64
N THR A 115 3.59 12.86 4.81
CA THR A 115 2.63 11.90 5.36
C THR A 115 1.33 11.87 4.55
N ALA A 116 0.60 10.75 4.58
CA ALA A 116 -0.73 10.64 3.96
C ALA A 116 -1.71 11.72 4.46
N SER A 117 -1.61 12.10 5.74
CA SER A 117 -2.38 13.21 6.32
C SER A 117 -2.04 14.57 5.70
N ALA A 118 -0.76 14.84 5.41
CA ALA A 118 -0.36 16.08 4.74
C ALA A 118 -0.87 16.12 3.29
N VAL A 119 -0.78 15.00 2.57
CA VAL A 119 -1.30 14.87 1.21
C VAL A 119 -2.82 15.05 1.18
N LYS A 120 -3.54 14.40 2.11
CA LYS A 120 -5.00 14.57 2.22
C LYS A 120 -5.38 16.01 2.55
N ALA A 121 -4.71 16.63 3.52
CA ALA A 121 -4.99 18.03 3.87
C ALA A 121 -4.65 19.01 2.73
N ALA A 122 -3.60 18.76 1.95
CA ALA A 122 -3.30 19.55 0.76
C ALA A 122 -4.34 19.34 -0.35
N TYR A 123 -4.78 18.10 -0.55
CA TYR A 123 -5.84 17.77 -1.50
C TYR A 123 -7.16 18.43 -1.11
N ASP A 124 -7.57 18.34 0.15
CA ASP A 124 -8.80 18.98 0.64
C ASP A 124 -8.73 20.51 0.54
N LYS A 125 -7.55 21.10 0.76
CA LYS A 125 -7.30 22.53 0.50
C LYS A 125 -7.34 22.88 -0.99
N GLY A 126 -6.86 22.02 -1.88
CA GLY A 126 -6.94 22.25 -3.33
C GLY A 126 -8.35 22.02 -3.88
N ASN A 127 -9.06 21.06 -3.32
CA ASN A 127 -10.43 20.67 -3.65
C ASN A 127 -11.48 21.40 -2.81
N HIS A 128 -11.10 22.48 -2.13
CA HIS A 128 -12.09 23.39 -1.55
C HIS A 128 -12.81 24.13 -2.67
N GLY A 129 -14.12 24.38 -2.50
CA GLY A 129 -14.79 25.38 -3.31
C GLY A 129 -14.08 26.71 -3.10
N HIS A 130 -13.54 27.30 -4.17
CA HIS A 130 -12.85 28.58 -4.08
C HIS A 130 -13.78 29.60 -3.39
N PRO A 131 -13.29 30.43 -2.45
CA PRO A 131 -14.07 31.55 -1.90
C PRO A 131 -14.28 32.68 -2.90
N TYR A 132 -13.67 32.59 -4.08
CA TYR A 132 -14.30 33.21 -5.24
C TYR A 132 -15.50 32.32 -5.52
N ALA A 133 -16.67 32.79 -5.10
CA ALA A 133 -17.94 32.39 -5.69
C ALA A 133 -17.71 32.07 -7.16
N ALA A 134 -18.43 31.09 -7.71
CA ALA A 134 -18.38 30.73 -9.11
C ALA A 134 -18.76 31.87 -10.10
N ASP A 135 -18.64 33.13 -9.68
CA ASP A 135 -19.10 34.36 -10.31
C ASP A 135 -18.01 35.40 -10.64
N THR A 136 -16.75 35.29 -10.23
CA THR A 136 -15.71 36.23 -10.76
C THR A 136 -15.08 35.75 -12.06
N HIS A 137 -15.27 34.48 -12.43
CA HIS A 137 -15.18 34.04 -13.81
C HIS A 137 -16.56 33.58 -14.24
N SER A 138 -17.37 34.55 -14.67
CA SER A 138 -18.59 34.31 -15.41
C SER A 138 -18.30 33.41 -16.62
N HIS A 139 -18.42 32.08 -16.45
CA HIS A 139 -18.71 31.15 -17.56
C HIS A 139 -20.19 31.26 -17.93
N ASN A 140 -20.77 32.46 -17.86
CA ASN A 140 -22.19 32.67 -18.11
C ASN A 140 -22.53 32.61 -19.60
N SER A 141 -21.53 32.39 -20.46
CA SER A 141 -21.73 32.30 -21.89
C SER A 141 -21.66 30.86 -22.42
N ILE A 142 -20.60 30.07 -22.22
CA ILE A 142 -20.37 28.86 -23.04
C ILE A 142 -20.28 27.56 -22.22
N THR A 143 -21.15 26.59 -22.52
CA THR A 143 -21.13 25.21 -22.01
C THR A 143 -20.84 24.22 -23.15
N TRP A 144 -20.05 23.18 -22.88
CA TRP A 144 -19.72 22.11 -23.84
C TRP A 144 -20.87 21.09 -23.93
N VAL A 145 -21.20 20.66 -25.15
CA VAL A 145 -22.29 19.71 -25.41
C VAL A 145 -21.77 18.57 -26.27
N GLN A 146 -21.94 17.33 -25.81
CA GLN A 146 -21.67 16.11 -26.57
C GLN A 146 -22.97 15.40 -26.98
N PRO A 147 -22.95 14.50 -27.99
CA PRO A 147 -24.12 13.70 -28.33
C PRO A 147 -24.56 12.80 -27.18
N GLY A 148 -25.87 12.73 -26.92
CA GLY A 148 -26.44 11.99 -25.80
C GLY A 148 -26.51 12.79 -24.49
N ASP A 149 -25.79 13.92 -24.39
CA ASP A 149 -25.91 14.80 -23.23
C ASP A 149 -27.20 15.60 -23.29
N THR A 150 -28.01 15.49 -22.24
CA THR A 150 -28.97 16.54 -21.89
C THR A 150 -28.27 17.50 -20.95
N VAL A 151 -27.80 18.63 -21.48
CA VAL A 151 -27.23 19.67 -20.62
C VAL A 151 -28.38 20.47 -20.04
N LEU A 152 -28.58 20.36 -18.73
CA LEU A 152 -29.46 21.21 -17.94
C LEU A 152 -28.96 22.65 -18.04
N LEU A 153 -29.75 23.51 -18.66
CA LEU A 153 -29.49 24.95 -18.75
C LEU A 153 -30.48 25.64 -17.83
N SER A 154 -30.50 25.25 -16.56
CA SER A 154 -31.06 26.15 -15.57
C SER A 154 -30.16 27.36 -15.55
N SER A 155 -30.61 28.49 -16.10
CA SER A 155 -30.17 29.75 -15.54
C SER A 155 -30.53 29.66 -14.07
N THR A 156 -29.54 29.73 -13.18
CA THR A 156 -29.80 29.81 -11.75
C THR A 156 -30.57 31.10 -11.52
N GLY A 157 -31.91 31.02 -11.55
CA GLY A 157 -32.82 32.14 -11.50
C GLY A 157 -33.45 32.54 -12.87
N PRO A 158 -34.64 33.15 -12.84
CA PRO A 158 -35.31 33.69 -14.02
C PRO A 158 -34.42 34.74 -14.70
N LYS A 159 -34.08 34.54 -15.98
CA LYS A 159 -33.38 35.56 -16.77
C LYS A 159 -34.40 36.49 -17.41
N ILE A 160 -34.34 37.76 -17.02
CA ILE A 160 -35.21 38.84 -17.50
C ILE A 160 -34.55 39.56 -18.67
N VAL A 161 -35.25 39.62 -19.81
CA VAL A 161 -34.85 40.41 -20.99
C VAL A 161 -35.89 41.50 -21.22
N THR A 162 -35.45 42.75 -21.34
CA THR A 162 -36.31 43.94 -21.47
C THR A 162 -36.12 44.68 -22.79
N THR A 163 -35.84 43.96 -23.88
CA THR A 163 -35.58 44.56 -25.20
C THR A 163 -36.33 43.83 -26.31
N GLU A 164 -36.71 44.60 -27.32
CA GLU A 164 -37.34 44.12 -28.56
C GLU A 164 -36.36 43.38 -29.48
N GLU A 165 -35.05 43.59 -29.29
CA GLU A 165 -34.02 42.86 -30.02
C GLU A 165 -33.71 41.51 -29.37
N PHE A 166 -33.42 40.51 -30.20
CA PHE A 166 -33.02 39.20 -29.71
C PHE A 166 -31.67 39.29 -28.98
N THR A 167 -31.70 39.03 -27.67
CA THR A 167 -30.50 38.98 -26.84
C THR A 167 -30.15 37.56 -26.46
N THR A 168 -28.86 37.28 -26.40
CA THR A 168 -28.36 35.95 -26.08
C THR A 168 -28.47 35.66 -24.59
N VAL A 169 -29.32 34.69 -24.25
CA VAL A 169 -29.49 34.25 -22.87
C VAL A 169 -28.42 33.25 -22.45
N LYS A 170 -27.98 32.39 -23.37
CA LYS A 170 -26.93 31.38 -23.14
C LYS A 170 -26.27 30.98 -24.45
N LYS A 171 -24.99 30.59 -24.41
CA LYS A 171 -24.22 30.06 -25.56
C LYS A 171 -23.73 28.64 -25.28
N PHE A 172 -23.44 27.92 -26.35
CA PHE A 172 -22.95 26.55 -26.32
C PHE A 172 -21.88 26.37 -27.36
N GLN A 173 -20.80 25.69 -27.00
CA GLN A 173 -19.83 25.25 -27.98
C GLN A 173 -20.02 23.75 -28.17
N ILE A 174 -20.29 23.37 -29.40
CA ILE A 174 -20.56 21.98 -29.74
C ILE A 174 -19.28 21.28 -30.19
N LEU A 175 -19.07 20.03 -29.76
CA LEU A 175 -17.86 19.29 -30.11
C LEU A 175 -18.00 18.43 -31.38
N ARG A 176 -19.23 18.16 -31.81
CA ARG A 176 -19.52 17.30 -32.96
C ARG A 176 -20.59 17.92 -33.86
N PRO A 177 -20.53 17.64 -35.17
CA PRO A 177 -21.51 18.17 -36.09
C PRO A 177 -22.86 17.49 -35.91
N GLY A 178 -23.95 18.21 -36.17
CA GLY A 178 -25.31 17.67 -36.13
C GLY A 178 -26.36 18.71 -35.78
N ARG A 179 -27.59 18.23 -35.55
CA ARG A 179 -28.72 19.07 -35.16
C ARG A 179 -28.92 19.04 -33.66
N TYR A 180 -29.46 20.14 -33.15
CA TYR A 180 -29.75 20.28 -31.74
C TYR A 180 -31.20 20.71 -31.54
N ARG A 181 -31.76 20.32 -30.40
CA ARG A 181 -33.09 20.70 -29.93
C ARG A 181 -32.95 21.49 -28.64
N VAL A 182 -33.67 22.60 -28.55
CA VAL A 182 -33.88 23.28 -27.27
C VAL A 182 -35.31 23.07 -26.80
N THR A 183 -35.46 22.74 -25.52
CA THR A 183 -36.75 22.67 -24.82
C THR A 183 -36.69 23.53 -23.58
N GLY A 184 -37.82 24.07 -23.14
CA GLY A 184 -37.84 24.94 -21.96
C GLY A 184 -39.20 25.53 -21.69
N THR A 185 -39.26 26.44 -20.72
CA THR A 185 -40.46 27.19 -20.35
C THR A 185 -40.23 28.68 -20.50
N LEU A 186 -41.13 29.36 -21.21
CA LEU A 186 -41.12 30.81 -21.41
C LEU A 186 -42.38 31.42 -20.79
N LYS A 187 -42.19 32.55 -20.11
CA LYS A 187 -43.27 33.36 -19.52
C LYS A 187 -43.11 34.82 -19.95
N ALA A 188 -44.21 35.43 -20.37
CA ALA A 188 -44.29 36.86 -20.61
C ALA A 188 -44.59 37.63 -19.31
N SER A 189 -44.08 38.86 -19.18
CA SER A 189 -44.48 39.74 -18.08
C SER A 189 -45.88 40.31 -18.22
N SER A 190 -46.46 40.27 -19.43
CA SER A 190 -47.76 40.86 -19.75
C SER A 190 -48.52 40.01 -20.75
N ALA A 191 -49.85 39.97 -20.61
CA ALA A 191 -50.75 39.34 -21.58
C ALA A 191 -51.00 40.20 -22.83
N ALA A 192 -50.51 41.44 -22.86
CA ALA A 192 -50.70 42.35 -23.98
C ALA A 192 -49.62 42.22 -25.08
N TYR A 193 -48.47 41.64 -24.76
CA TYR A 193 -47.27 41.68 -25.59
C TYR A 193 -46.57 40.33 -25.60
N ALA A 194 -46.03 39.93 -26.75
CA ALA A 194 -45.45 38.60 -26.89
C ALA A 194 -43.98 38.55 -26.43
N SER A 195 -43.63 37.51 -25.67
CA SER A 195 -42.24 37.07 -25.50
C SER A 195 -41.90 36.04 -26.56
N GLN A 196 -40.72 36.18 -27.18
CA GLN A 196 -40.26 35.27 -28.22
C GLN A 196 -38.93 34.63 -27.85
N VAL A 197 -38.76 33.34 -28.17
CA VAL A 197 -37.51 32.60 -28.02
C VAL A 197 -37.11 31.94 -29.33
N ARG A 198 -35.81 31.98 -29.65
CA ARG A 198 -35.24 31.30 -30.82
C ARG A 198 -33.91 30.63 -30.48
N LEU A 199 -33.57 29.60 -31.24
CA LEU A 199 -32.25 28.98 -31.25
C LEU A 199 -31.49 29.46 -32.49
N TYR A 200 -30.31 30.01 -32.30
CA TYR A 200 -29.54 30.68 -33.35
C TYR A 200 -28.08 30.22 -33.36
N ALA A 201 -27.55 29.83 -34.53
CA ALA A 201 -26.12 29.58 -34.72
C ALA A 201 -25.61 30.44 -35.88
N PRO A 202 -24.81 31.49 -35.63
CA PRO A 202 -24.52 32.54 -36.61
C PRO A 202 -23.81 32.08 -37.89
N LEU A 203 -22.87 31.13 -37.80
CA LEU A 203 -22.04 30.74 -38.95
C LEU A 203 -21.62 29.26 -38.87
N GLY A 204 -22.20 28.42 -39.73
CA GLY A 204 -21.46 27.30 -40.30
C GLY A 204 -20.70 27.81 -41.53
N LEU A 205 -19.55 27.23 -41.86
CA LEU A 205 -18.70 27.58 -43.02
C LEU A 205 -19.43 27.53 -44.40
N SER A 206 -20.73 27.22 -44.44
CA SER A 206 -21.61 27.29 -45.62
C SER A 206 -22.41 28.60 -45.76
N GLY A 207 -22.07 29.67 -45.03
CA GLY A 207 -22.50 31.05 -45.34
C GLY A 207 -23.96 31.43 -45.03
N ARG A 208 -24.77 30.53 -44.45
CA ARG A 208 -26.06 30.88 -43.85
C ARG A 208 -26.15 30.20 -42.49
N GLY A 209 -26.26 30.98 -41.42
CA GLY A 209 -26.43 30.48 -40.05
C GLY A 209 -27.60 29.48 -39.93
N ALA A 210 -27.49 28.53 -39.00
CA ALA A 210 -28.57 27.61 -38.71
C ALA A 210 -29.49 28.26 -37.67
N VAL A 211 -30.73 28.55 -38.08
CA VAL A 211 -31.74 29.21 -37.24
C VAL A 211 -32.90 28.22 -37.06
N SER A 212 -33.39 28.06 -35.82
CA SER A 212 -34.65 27.36 -35.59
C SER A 212 -35.85 28.23 -35.94
N SER A 213 -37.05 27.65 -35.93
CA SER A 213 -38.27 28.44 -35.78
C SER A 213 -38.25 29.24 -34.46
N THR A 214 -39.05 30.30 -34.41
CA THR A 214 -39.28 31.10 -33.19
C THR A 214 -40.53 30.56 -32.49
N PHE A 215 -40.49 30.46 -31.16
CA PHE A 215 -41.68 30.24 -30.33
C PHE A 215 -42.11 31.56 -29.70
N SER A 216 -43.41 31.82 -29.62
CA SER A 216 -44.00 33.06 -29.12
C SER A 216 -45.11 32.76 -28.12
N THR A 217 -45.16 33.49 -27.01
CA THR A 217 -46.23 33.40 -26.02
C THR A 217 -46.52 34.77 -25.40
N GLN A 218 -47.79 35.05 -25.13
CA GLN A 218 -48.25 36.19 -24.31
C GLN A 218 -48.66 35.73 -22.91
N SER A 219 -48.47 34.45 -22.57
CA SER A 219 -48.94 33.94 -21.29
C SER A 219 -48.08 34.45 -20.13
N THR A 220 -48.75 34.96 -19.09
CA THR A 220 -48.12 35.32 -17.81
C THR A 220 -47.87 34.11 -16.90
N THR A 221 -48.21 32.91 -17.37
CA THR A 221 -47.87 31.62 -16.76
C THR A 221 -46.82 30.91 -17.63
N PRO A 222 -45.97 30.05 -17.06
CA PRO A 222 -44.95 29.34 -17.83
C PRO A 222 -45.54 28.44 -18.93
N VAL A 223 -45.10 28.61 -20.17
CA VAL A 223 -45.51 27.78 -21.32
C VAL A 223 -44.32 27.02 -21.86
N ALA A 224 -44.48 25.71 -22.04
CA ALA A 224 -43.44 24.85 -22.59
C ALA A 224 -43.24 25.10 -24.10
N PHE A 225 -42.00 25.05 -24.55
CA PHE A 225 -41.64 25.16 -25.97
C PHE A 225 -40.62 24.09 -26.38
N THR A 226 -40.59 23.79 -27.68
CA THR A 226 -39.59 22.93 -28.31
C THR A 226 -39.17 23.54 -29.64
N LEU A 227 -37.88 23.80 -29.82
CA LEU A 227 -37.32 24.33 -31.07
C LEU A 227 -36.22 23.40 -31.59
N ASN A 228 -36.30 23.05 -32.86
CA ASN A 228 -35.33 22.20 -33.54
C ASN A 228 -34.49 23.04 -34.51
N MET A 229 -33.19 22.77 -34.59
CA MET A 229 -32.34 23.36 -35.63
C MET A 229 -32.74 22.82 -37.01
N THR A 230 -32.84 23.73 -37.98
CA THR A 230 -33.26 23.40 -39.36
C THR A 230 -32.12 22.82 -40.21
N LYS A 231 -30.87 22.97 -39.75
CA LYS A 231 -29.66 22.53 -40.44
C LYS A 231 -28.64 22.01 -39.44
N ASP A 232 -27.71 21.22 -39.96
CA ASP A 232 -26.61 20.69 -39.18
C ASP A 232 -25.62 21.82 -38.84
N VAL A 233 -25.15 21.81 -37.61
CA VAL A 233 -24.14 22.71 -37.08
C VAL A 233 -22.78 22.03 -37.19
N LEU A 234 -21.72 22.77 -37.50
CA LEU A 234 -20.36 22.24 -37.61
C LEU A 234 -19.67 22.14 -36.24
N PRO A 235 -18.63 21.28 -36.10
CA PRO A 235 -17.88 21.20 -34.85
C PRO A 235 -17.29 22.56 -34.47
N LEU A 236 -17.23 22.83 -33.16
CA LEU A 236 -16.76 24.08 -32.54
C LEU A 236 -17.62 25.31 -32.82
N ALA A 237 -18.72 25.18 -33.54
CA ALA A 237 -19.66 26.28 -33.72
C ALA A 237 -20.36 26.65 -32.40
N ILE A 238 -20.79 27.90 -32.33
CA ILE A 238 -21.51 28.45 -31.19
C ILE A 238 -23.00 28.43 -31.48
N ILE A 239 -23.77 27.79 -30.61
CA ILE A 239 -25.23 27.87 -30.58
C ILE A 239 -25.64 28.86 -29.49
N GLU A 240 -26.56 29.75 -29.80
CA GLU A 240 -27.09 30.78 -28.93
C GLU A 240 -28.60 30.56 -28.72
N VAL A 241 -29.03 30.52 -27.47
CA VAL A 241 -30.45 30.66 -27.12
C VAL A 241 -30.70 32.15 -26.96
N GLN A 242 -31.66 32.69 -27.70
CA GLN A 242 -31.95 34.12 -27.70
C GLN A 242 -33.41 34.40 -27.38
N ILE A 243 -33.67 35.50 -26.69
CA ILE A 243 -35.00 35.95 -26.27
C ILE A 243 -35.16 37.43 -26.58
N CYS A 244 -36.38 37.82 -26.96
CA CYS A 244 -36.82 39.22 -26.96
C CYS A 244 -38.24 39.34 -26.40
N HIS A 245 -38.62 40.58 -26.11
CA HIS A 245 -39.98 40.93 -25.72
C HIS A 245 -40.37 42.30 -26.28
N GLU A 246 -41.61 42.44 -26.71
CA GLU A 246 -42.14 43.67 -27.27
C GLU A 246 -42.30 44.76 -26.18
N ASN A 247 -42.17 46.04 -26.57
CA ASN A 247 -42.34 47.22 -25.72
C ASN A 247 -41.42 47.30 -24.49
N ASN A 248 -40.23 46.71 -24.57
CA ASN A 248 -39.20 46.75 -23.50
C ASN A 248 -39.68 46.22 -22.13
N LEU A 249 -40.73 45.40 -22.07
CA LEU A 249 -41.12 44.70 -20.84
C LEU A 249 -40.33 43.38 -20.68
N ALA A 250 -40.53 42.66 -19.58
CA ALA A 250 -39.69 41.53 -19.18
C ALA A 250 -40.16 40.16 -19.74
N ALA A 251 -39.35 39.51 -20.57
CA ALA A 251 -39.49 38.06 -20.80
C ALA A 251 -38.72 37.27 -19.74
N THR A 252 -39.33 36.22 -19.18
CA THR A 252 -38.69 35.33 -18.22
C THR A 252 -38.56 33.92 -18.77
N ILE A 253 -37.33 33.39 -18.75
CA ILE A 253 -37.05 31.97 -19.01
C ILE A 253 -36.64 31.29 -17.71
N GLU A 254 -37.35 30.23 -17.34
CA GLU A 254 -37.16 29.56 -16.05
C GLU A 254 -36.28 28.32 -16.19
N SER A 255 -36.45 27.58 -17.29
CA SER A 255 -35.64 26.40 -17.59
C SER A 255 -35.42 26.26 -19.08
N VAL A 256 -34.20 25.90 -19.46
CA VAL A 256 -33.82 25.59 -20.84
C VAL A 256 -32.99 24.32 -20.84
N TYR A 257 -33.13 23.51 -21.88
CA TYR A 257 -32.41 22.26 -22.05
C TYR A 257 -31.98 22.17 -23.49
N LEU A 258 -30.70 21.93 -23.74
CA LEU A 258 -30.19 21.63 -25.07
C LEU A 258 -29.86 20.15 -25.14
N LYS A 259 -30.33 19.50 -26.21
CA LYS A 259 -30.05 18.09 -26.52
C LYS A 259 -29.54 17.96 -27.93
N TYR A 260 -28.67 16.98 -28.15
CA TYR A 260 -28.38 16.49 -29.50
C TYR A 260 -29.66 15.85 -30.07
N ALA A 261 -30.04 16.24 -31.28
CA ALA A 261 -31.21 15.70 -31.96
C ALA A 261 -30.72 14.83 -33.12
N ASP A 262 -30.70 13.51 -32.92
CA ASP A 262 -30.53 12.56 -34.02
C ASP A 262 -31.86 12.38 -34.77
N ALA A 263 -31.81 11.74 -35.95
CA ALA A 263 -32.99 11.54 -36.79
C ALA A 263 -34.11 10.71 -36.12
N SER A 264 -33.80 9.95 -35.06
CA SER A 264 -34.73 9.10 -34.31
C SER A 264 -35.54 9.84 -33.24
N ASP A 265 -35.08 11.00 -32.77
CA ASP A 265 -35.73 11.79 -31.69
C ASP A 265 -36.85 12.75 -32.16
N PHE A 266 -37.23 12.70 -33.45
CA PHE A 266 -38.18 13.64 -34.08
C PHE A 266 -39.66 13.20 -34.09
N ALA A 267 -40.05 12.17 -33.33
CA ALA A 267 -41.47 11.91 -33.12
C ALA A 267 -42.11 13.09 -32.36
N PRO A 268 -43.19 13.71 -32.87
CA PRO A 268 -43.91 14.72 -32.11
C PRO A 268 -44.43 14.07 -30.82
N VAL A 269 -44.07 14.61 -29.66
CA VAL A 269 -44.80 14.32 -28.43
C VAL A 269 -46.18 14.93 -28.62
N VAL A 270 -47.14 14.07 -28.97
CA VAL A 270 -48.56 14.41 -28.91
C VAL A 270 -48.88 14.58 -27.43
N VAL A 271 -48.99 15.83 -26.99
CA VAL A 271 -49.59 16.14 -25.70
C VAL A 271 -51.09 15.98 -25.89
N ILE A 272 -51.67 14.99 -25.20
CA ILE A 272 -53.12 14.79 -25.05
C ILE A 272 -53.66 15.85 -24.09
#